data_AF-A0A1Q9N2R5-F1
#
_entry.id   AF-A0A1Q9N2R5-F1
#
_cell.length_a   1.000
_cell.length_b   1.000
_cell.length_c   1.000
_cell.angle_alpha   90.00
_cell.angle_beta   90.00
_cell.angle_gamma   90.00
#
_symmetry.space_group_name_H-M   'P 1'
#
loop_
_entity.id
_entity.type
_entity.pdbx_description
1 polymer ?
#
loop_
_entity_poly.entity_id
_entity_poly.type
_entity_poly.pdbx_seq_one_letter_code
_entity_poly.pdbx_strand_id
1 'polypeptide(L)'
;MSSIYDIKSIQGLNHENYSRRENSKWKSMKLIDRNIDRIKEGTKKGALSADDNNRASSIALGLIVDASFRIGSEKGSREFGTYGVSTIKPEHIRSKGNTVIFEYKGKGQNKEDSKDDVHQTKVISDPFWVNAILKQKELGCESLFCGITNSDVKDKLEDLTRIKNSKGTRNVHSIRAYNANRILIDRVLVNKEMGYREAVQEVVKELGHFKKGKLDPKADTAHKSYIHPMIARLRLRTGGFPKYGIGKTREQYLERK
;
A
#
# COMPACT_ATOMS: atom_id res chain seq x y z
N MET A 1 -6.96 6.03 39.40
CA MET A 1 -7.34 5.13 38.27
C MET A 1 -6.11 4.92 37.40
N SER A 2 -5.72 3.66 37.17
CA SER A 2 -4.40 3.33 36.60
C SER A 2 -4.37 3.45 35.08
N SER A 3 -3.45 4.24 34.55
CA SER A 3 -3.12 4.28 33.11
C SER A 3 -2.24 3.08 32.79
N ILE A 4 -2.71 2.18 31.93
CA ILE A 4 -2.15 0.83 31.67
C ILE A 4 -0.73 0.83 31.04
N TYR A 5 -0.12 2.00 30.81
CA TYR A 5 1.22 2.13 30.23
C TYR A 5 2.15 2.97 31.10
N ASP A 6 2.66 2.37 32.17
CA ASP A 6 3.74 2.96 32.98
C ASP A 6 5.02 3.08 32.13
N ILE A 7 5.55 4.30 32.10
CA ILE A 7 6.58 4.81 31.19
C ILE A 7 7.91 4.07 31.37
N LYS A 8 8.18 3.52 32.57
CA LYS A 8 9.41 2.74 32.85
C LYS A 8 9.50 1.44 32.04
N SER A 9 8.37 0.81 31.71
CA SER A 9 8.33 -0.45 30.96
C SER A 9 8.85 -0.37 29.51
N ILE A 10 8.92 0.84 28.94
CA ILE A 10 9.28 1.05 27.53
C ILE A 10 10.80 1.23 27.37
N GLN A 11 11.54 1.59 28.43
CA GLN A 11 12.98 1.87 28.37
C GLN A 11 13.88 0.65 28.11
N GLY A 12 13.41 -0.58 28.33
CA GLY A 12 14.18 -1.82 28.12
C GLY A 12 13.90 -2.61 26.83
N LEU A 13 13.24 -2.04 25.81
CA LEU A 13 12.76 -2.82 24.66
C LEU A 13 13.81 -3.02 23.55
N ASN A 14 14.58 -4.10 23.68
CA ASN A 14 15.50 -4.63 22.67
C ASN A 14 14.77 -5.00 21.35
N HIS A 15 15.50 -5.00 20.22
CA HIS A 15 14.95 -5.35 18.90
C HIS A 15 14.39 -6.78 18.81
N GLU A 16 14.78 -7.64 19.75
CA GLU A 16 14.47 -9.06 19.84
C GLU A 16 12.99 -9.36 20.17
N ASN A 17 12.30 -8.42 20.81
CA ASN A 17 10.94 -8.64 21.37
C ASN A 17 9.77 -8.38 20.39
N TYR A 18 10.04 -8.18 19.10
CA TYR A 18 8.97 -8.10 18.08
C TYR A 18 8.56 -9.47 17.57
N SER A 19 7.26 -9.67 17.32
CA SER A 19 6.79 -10.93 16.75
C SER A 19 7.46 -11.22 15.39
N ARG A 20 7.67 -12.50 15.07
CA ARG A 20 8.25 -12.92 13.77
C ARG A 20 7.52 -12.29 12.57
N ARG A 21 6.20 -12.04 12.71
CA ARG A 21 5.34 -11.39 11.70
C ARG A 21 5.66 -9.92 11.50
N GLU A 22 5.87 -9.14 12.56
CA GLU A 22 6.20 -7.71 12.48
C GLU A 22 7.60 -7.51 11.92
N ASN A 23 8.57 -8.28 12.41
CA ASN A 23 9.94 -8.30 11.91
C ASN A 23 10.01 -8.65 10.41
N SER A 24 9.20 -9.62 9.95
CA SER A 24 9.08 -9.95 8.52
C SER A 24 8.53 -8.79 7.70
N LYS A 25 7.42 -8.17 8.15
CA LYS A 25 6.80 -7.01 7.50
C LYS A 25 7.75 -5.81 7.41
N TRP A 26 8.51 -5.53 8.47
CA TRP A 26 9.52 -4.47 8.47
C TRP A 26 10.66 -4.71 7.48
N LYS A 27 11.16 -5.96 7.40
CA LYS A 27 12.16 -6.36 6.41
C LYS A 27 11.63 -6.17 4.98
N SER A 28 10.40 -6.61 4.69
CA SER A 28 9.78 -6.43 3.37
C SER A 28 9.56 -4.95 3.01
N MET A 29 9.12 -4.11 3.95
CA MET A 29 8.98 -2.65 3.71
C MET A 29 10.31 -1.99 3.35
N LYS A 30 11.41 -2.32 4.05
CA LYS A 30 12.75 -1.81 3.72
C LYS A 30 13.29 -2.29 2.37
N LEU A 31 12.82 -3.46 1.88
CA LEU A 31 13.18 -3.95 0.55
C LEU A 31 12.40 -3.23 -0.56
N ILE A 32 11.12 -2.91 -0.33
CA ILE A 32 10.33 -2.05 -1.23
C ILE A 32 10.94 -0.66 -1.31
N ASP A 33 11.24 -0.04 -0.16
CA ASP A 33 11.84 1.30 -0.06
C ASP A 33 13.12 1.44 -0.90
N ARG A 34 14.08 0.53 -0.73
CA ARG A 34 15.34 0.49 -1.50
C ARG A 34 15.19 0.29 -3.01
N ASN A 35 14.01 -0.13 -3.48
CA ASN A 35 13.75 -0.40 -4.89
C ASN A 35 12.60 0.45 -5.44
N ILE A 36 12.07 1.42 -4.69
CA ILE A 36 10.79 2.07 -5.03
C ILE A 36 10.85 2.80 -6.37
N ASP A 37 11.95 3.49 -6.65
CA ASP A 37 12.14 4.22 -7.90
C ASP A 37 12.29 3.27 -9.09
N ARG A 38 13.09 2.21 -8.94
CA ARG A 38 13.19 1.13 -9.95
C ARG A 38 11.84 0.47 -10.22
N ILE A 39 11.02 0.26 -9.20
CA ILE A 39 9.67 -0.30 -9.35
C ILE A 39 8.80 0.68 -10.15
N LYS A 40 8.80 1.98 -9.81
CA LYS A 40 8.02 3.01 -10.52
C LYS A 40 8.45 3.20 -11.98
N GLU A 41 9.75 3.31 -12.23
CA GLU A 41 10.30 3.40 -13.58
C GLU A 41 10.01 2.12 -14.37
N GLY A 42 10.18 0.96 -13.75
CA GLY A 42 9.94 -0.35 -14.34
C GLY A 42 8.47 -0.61 -14.69
N THR A 43 7.53 -0.14 -13.87
CA THR A 43 6.10 -0.23 -14.18
C THR A 43 5.69 0.76 -15.26
N LYS A 44 6.19 2.01 -15.25
CA LYS A 44 5.92 2.97 -16.35
C LYS A 44 6.52 2.49 -17.68
N LYS A 45 7.77 2.00 -17.69
CA LYS A 45 8.39 1.40 -18.89
C LYS A 45 7.64 0.16 -19.37
N GLY A 46 7.27 -0.74 -18.45
CA GLY A 46 6.54 -1.96 -18.79
C GLY A 46 5.12 -1.69 -19.32
N ALA A 47 4.43 -0.66 -18.80
CA ALA A 47 3.12 -0.21 -19.28
C ALA A 47 3.14 0.36 -20.72
N LEU A 48 4.31 0.57 -21.30
CA LEU A 48 4.51 0.94 -22.71
C LEU A 48 4.97 -0.25 -23.58
N SER A 49 4.99 -1.48 -23.04
CA SER A 49 5.45 -2.66 -23.77
C SER A 49 4.45 -3.10 -24.85
N ALA A 50 4.99 -3.54 -25.99
CA ALA A 50 4.22 -4.23 -27.02
C ALA A 50 3.72 -5.61 -26.57
N ASP A 51 4.39 -6.25 -25.59
CA ASP A 51 3.89 -7.49 -24.99
C ASP A 51 2.72 -7.21 -24.04
N ASP A 52 1.59 -7.88 -24.28
CA ASP A 52 0.33 -7.62 -23.60
C ASP A 52 0.34 -8.02 -22.13
N ASN A 53 0.97 -9.16 -21.79
CA ASN A 53 1.06 -9.61 -20.40
C ASN A 53 1.96 -8.67 -19.59
N ASN A 54 3.14 -8.36 -20.09
CA ASN A 54 4.08 -7.42 -19.49
C ASN A 54 3.45 -6.03 -19.34
N ARG A 55 2.71 -5.55 -20.34
CA ARG A 55 1.99 -4.27 -20.28
C ARG A 55 0.93 -4.29 -19.18
N ALA A 56 0.03 -5.28 -19.20
CA ALA A 56 -1.07 -5.39 -18.25
C ALA A 56 -0.58 -5.59 -16.80
N SER A 57 0.37 -6.51 -16.57
CA SER A 57 0.97 -6.74 -15.25
C SER A 57 1.73 -5.53 -14.72
N SER A 58 2.40 -4.77 -15.59
CA SER A 58 3.09 -3.53 -15.22
C SER A 58 2.13 -2.41 -14.83
N ILE A 59 1.00 -2.25 -15.54
CA ILE A 59 -0.05 -1.28 -15.16
C ILE A 59 -0.67 -1.70 -13.83
N ALA A 60 -1.03 -2.97 -13.66
CA ALA A 60 -1.60 -3.49 -12.43
C ALA A 60 -0.67 -3.30 -11.22
N LEU A 61 0.63 -3.56 -11.37
CA LEU A 61 1.63 -3.29 -10.34
C LEU A 61 1.80 -1.78 -10.08
N GLY A 62 1.80 -0.95 -11.13
CA GLY A 62 1.84 0.51 -11.03
C GLY A 62 0.70 1.07 -10.18
N LEU A 63 -0.54 0.61 -10.38
CA LEU A 63 -1.69 1.00 -9.57
C LEU A 63 -1.59 0.52 -8.10
N ILE A 64 -0.93 -0.61 -7.83
CA ILE A 64 -0.62 -1.01 -6.44
C ILE A 64 0.41 -0.05 -5.79
N VAL A 65 1.40 0.40 -6.57
CA VAL A 65 2.50 1.26 -6.10
C VAL A 65 2.05 2.70 -5.87
N ASP A 66 1.40 3.33 -6.85
CA ASP A 66 1.08 4.75 -6.81
C ASP A 66 -0.31 5.06 -6.22
N ALA A 67 -1.23 4.09 -6.21
CA ALA A 67 -2.60 4.28 -5.74
C ALA A 67 -3.06 3.24 -4.72
N SER A 68 -2.13 2.49 -4.11
CA SER A 68 -2.38 1.51 -3.04
C SER A 68 -3.61 0.62 -3.31
N PHE A 69 -3.67 -0.06 -4.46
CA PHE A 69 -4.65 -1.12 -4.71
C PHE A 69 -4.33 -2.40 -3.90
N ARG A 70 -5.29 -3.33 -3.79
CA ARG A 70 -5.01 -4.71 -3.35
C ARG A 70 -4.77 -5.54 -4.61
N ILE A 71 -3.89 -6.53 -4.56
CA ILE A 71 -3.60 -7.39 -5.72
C ILE A 71 -4.87 -8.06 -6.27
N GLY A 72 -5.69 -8.66 -5.41
CA GLY A 72 -6.86 -9.45 -5.80
C GLY A 72 -6.51 -10.93 -5.96
N SER A 73 -7.53 -11.76 -6.18
CA SER A 73 -7.37 -13.13 -6.67
C SER A 73 -8.68 -13.61 -7.27
N GLU A 74 -8.55 -14.58 -8.17
CA GLU A 74 -9.64 -15.18 -8.94
C GLU A 74 -10.60 -15.90 -7.98
N LYS A 75 -10.05 -16.60 -6.98
CA LYS A 75 -10.80 -17.16 -5.85
C LYS A 75 -11.59 -16.07 -5.09
N GLY A 76 -10.96 -14.94 -4.80
CA GLY A 76 -11.59 -13.80 -4.12
C GLY A 76 -12.77 -13.22 -4.91
N SER A 77 -12.62 -13.16 -6.23
CA SER A 77 -13.64 -12.66 -7.15
C SER A 77 -14.80 -13.65 -7.31
N ARG A 78 -14.50 -14.94 -7.54
CA ARG A 78 -15.51 -15.98 -7.83
C ARG A 78 -16.31 -16.41 -6.60
N GLU A 79 -15.67 -16.62 -5.45
CA GLU A 79 -16.35 -17.17 -4.26
C GLU A 79 -17.02 -16.09 -3.40
N PHE A 80 -16.50 -14.85 -3.40
CA PHE A 80 -16.96 -13.80 -2.48
C PHE A 80 -17.41 -12.51 -3.18
N GLY A 81 -17.27 -12.43 -4.51
CA GLY A 81 -17.51 -11.19 -5.26
C GLY A 81 -16.57 -10.05 -4.83
N THR A 82 -15.35 -10.39 -4.39
CA THR A 82 -14.37 -9.40 -3.89
C THR A 82 -13.24 -9.17 -4.89
N TYR A 83 -13.02 -7.91 -5.22
CA TYR A 83 -12.12 -7.51 -6.30
C TYR A 83 -10.82 -6.87 -5.78
N GLY A 84 -9.77 -7.01 -6.57
CA GLY A 84 -8.51 -6.28 -6.48
C GLY A 84 -8.03 -5.94 -7.90
N VAL A 85 -6.84 -5.34 -8.04
CA VAL A 85 -6.38 -4.83 -9.34
C VAL A 85 -6.37 -5.89 -10.44
N SER A 86 -6.01 -7.15 -10.13
CA SER A 86 -5.99 -8.25 -11.11
C SER A 86 -7.39 -8.83 -11.42
N THR A 87 -8.45 -8.39 -10.75
CA THR A 87 -9.82 -8.90 -10.95
C THR A 87 -10.88 -7.82 -11.10
N ILE A 88 -10.49 -6.54 -11.15
CA ILE A 88 -11.40 -5.43 -11.43
C ILE A 88 -11.96 -5.57 -12.85
N LYS A 89 -13.29 -5.48 -12.98
CA LYS A 89 -14.03 -5.46 -14.25
C LYS A 89 -14.20 -4.04 -14.81
N PRO A 90 -14.42 -3.87 -16.13
CA PRO A 90 -14.68 -2.57 -16.75
C PRO A 90 -15.85 -1.78 -16.16
N GLU A 91 -16.88 -2.47 -15.64
CA GLU A 91 -18.07 -1.89 -14.99
C GLU A 91 -17.75 -1.14 -13.68
N HIS A 92 -16.66 -1.50 -12.99
CA HIS A 92 -16.19 -0.80 -11.79
C HIS A 92 -15.52 0.55 -12.09
N ILE A 93 -15.39 0.94 -13.37
CA ILE A 93 -14.49 2.01 -13.81
C ILE A 93 -15.27 3.09 -14.56
N ARG A 94 -15.31 4.30 -14.00
CA ARG A 94 -15.90 5.49 -14.61
C ARG A 94 -14.82 6.52 -14.91
N SER A 95 -14.83 7.12 -16.11
CA SER A 95 -14.01 8.28 -16.43
C SER A 95 -14.78 9.57 -16.16
N LYS A 96 -14.09 10.62 -15.70
CA LYS A 96 -14.64 11.97 -15.54
C LYS A 96 -13.56 13.00 -15.80
N GLY A 97 -13.59 13.61 -16.99
CA GLY A 97 -12.51 14.49 -17.46
C GLY A 97 -11.16 13.78 -17.38
N ASN A 98 -10.15 14.45 -16.82
CA ASN A 98 -8.79 13.91 -16.67
C ASN A 98 -8.63 12.96 -15.46
N THR A 99 -9.70 12.25 -15.06
CA THR A 99 -9.67 11.31 -13.93
C THR A 99 -10.37 9.99 -14.24
N VAL A 100 -9.85 8.91 -13.67
CA VAL A 100 -10.50 7.60 -13.63
C VAL A 100 -10.86 7.26 -12.19
N ILE A 101 -12.12 6.91 -11.98
CA ILE A 101 -12.69 6.54 -10.68
C ILE A 101 -13.02 5.05 -10.71
N PHE A 102 -12.44 4.30 -9.77
CA PHE A 102 -12.77 2.92 -9.50
C PHE A 102 -13.71 2.83 -8.29
N GLU A 103 -14.81 2.11 -8.42
CA GLU A 103 -15.73 1.77 -7.34
C GLU A 103 -16.02 0.27 -7.39
N TYR A 104 -15.60 -0.46 -6.35
CA TYR A 104 -15.73 -1.92 -6.33
C TYR A 104 -15.87 -2.49 -4.91
N LYS A 105 -16.42 -3.69 -4.82
CA LYS A 105 -16.49 -4.48 -3.58
C LYS A 105 -15.13 -5.12 -3.29
N GLY A 106 -14.45 -4.74 -2.21
CA GLY A 106 -13.12 -5.24 -1.85
C GLY A 106 -13.11 -6.04 -0.55
N LYS A 107 -12.16 -6.98 -0.43
CA LYS A 107 -12.07 -7.87 0.74
C LYS A 107 -11.73 -7.13 2.04
N GLY A 108 -12.50 -7.45 3.09
CA GLY A 108 -12.29 -7.03 4.48
C GLY A 108 -10.96 -7.49 5.10
N GLN A 109 -10.72 -7.09 6.37
CA GLN A 109 -9.49 -7.45 7.09
C GLN A 109 -9.62 -8.69 7.99
N ASN A 110 -10.84 -9.03 8.39
CA ASN A 110 -11.10 -10.16 9.29
C ASN A 110 -10.92 -11.48 8.52
N LYS A 111 -10.23 -12.44 9.14
CA LYS A 111 -9.89 -13.72 8.51
C LYS A 111 -11.04 -14.72 8.50
N GLU A 112 -11.89 -14.65 9.51
CA GLU A 112 -12.97 -15.62 9.78
C GLU A 112 -14.27 -15.24 9.05
N ASP A 113 -14.53 -13.95 8.86
CA ASP A 113 -15.72 -13.47 8.14
C ASP A 113 -15.41 -12.98 6.71
N SER A 114 -15.70 -13.85 5.74
CA SER A 114 -15.89 -13.48 4.33
C SER A 114 -17.13 -12.59 4.07
N LYS A 115 -17.84 -12.19 5.13
CA LYS A 115 -19.03 -11.31 5.09
C LYS A 115 -18.71 -9.82 5.27
N ASP A 116 -17.49 -9.48 5.69
CA ASP A 116 -17.11 -8.13 6.13
C ASP A 116 -16.52 -7.30 4.98
N ASP A 117 -17.25 -7.23 3.87
CA ASP A 117 -16.81 -6.60 2.62
C ASP A 117 -16.83 -5.06 2.69
N VAL A 118 -15.81 -4.44 2.08
CA VAL A 118 -15.56 -3.00 2.16
C VAL A 118 -15.65 -2.39 0.77
N HIS A 119 -16.47 -1.35 0.61
CA HIS A 119 -16.50 -0.58 -0.63
C HIS A 119 -15.14 0.12 -0.81
N GLN A 120 -14.53 -0.05 -1.97
CA GLN A 120 -13.27 0.59 -2.31
C GLN A 120 -13.54 1.66 -3.36
N THR A 121 -13.15 2.90 -3.04
CA THR A 121 -13.16 4.01 -3.98
C THR A 121 -11.71 4.43 -4.21
N LYS A 122 -11.30 4.53 -5.49
CA LYS A 122 -9.96 5.00 -5.89
C LYS A 122 -10.09 6.00 -7.01
N VAL A 123 -9.40 7.13 -6.90
CA VAL A 123 -9.38 8.18 -7.93
C VAL A 123 -7.95 8.25 -8.46
N ILE A 124 -7.79 8.10 -9.77
CA ILE A 124 -6.53 8.24 -10.50
C ILE A 124 -6.62 9.51 -11.33
N SER A 125 -5.68 10.43 -11.10
CA SER A 125 -5.55 11.70 -11.84
C SER A 125 -4.18 11.89 -12.51
N ASP A 126 -3.23 10.97 -12.29
CA ASP A 126 -1.97 10.95 -13.04
C ASP A 126 -2.28 10.65 -14.53
N PRO A 127 -1.94 11.55 -15.48
CA PRO A 127 -2.32 11.39 -16.88
C PRO A 127 -1.75 10.14 -17.56
N PHE A 128 -0.57 9.66 -17.12
CA PHE A 128 0.02 8.44 -17.63
C PHE A 128 -0.83 7.23 -17.24
N TRP A 129 -1.21 7.13 -15.97
CA TRP A 129 -2.06 6.04 -15.49
C TRP A 129 -3.49 6.13 -16.04
N VAL A 130 -4.08 7.31 -16.15
CA VAL A 130 -5.39 7.52 -16.79
C VAL A 130 -5.38 6.97 -18.22
N ASN A 131 -4.42 7.38 -19.05
CA ASN A 131 -4.32 6.92 -20.44
C ASN A 131 -4.07 5.40 -20.54
N ALA A 132 -3.24 4.84 -19.67
CA ALA A 132 -2.97 3.40 -19.63
C ALA A 132 -4.21 2.57 -19.24
N ILE A 133 -5.01 3.04 -18.28
CA ILE A 133 -6.25 2.38 -17.86
C ILE A 133 -7.30 2.43 -18.99
N LEU A 134 -7.48 3.58 -19.65
CA LEU A 134 -8.49 3.72 -20.70
C LEU A 134 -8.18 2.81 -21.89
N LYS A 135 -6.92 2.77 -22.35
CA LYS A 135 -6.48 1.83 -23.40
C LYS A 135 -6.70 0.37 -23.03
N GLN A 136 -6.48 -0.01 -21.77
CA GLN A 136 -6.78 -1.38 -21.31
C GLN A 136 -8.29 -1.67 -21.25
N LYS A 137 -9.12 -0.67 -20.93
CA LYS A 137 -10.59 -0.80 -20.94
C LYS A 137 -11.14 -0.97 -22.37
N GLU A 138 -10.51 -0.32 -23.36
CA GLU A 138 -10.86 -0.43 -24.79
C GLU A 138 -10.66 -1.85 -25.36
N LEU A 139 -9.85 -2.70 -24.73
CA LEU A 139 -9.65 -4.10 -25.15
C LEU A 139 -10.87 -5.01 -24.91
N GLY A 140 -11.90 -4.55 -24.19
CA GLY A 140 -13.19 -5.25 -24.07
C GLY A 140 -13.19 -6.55 -23.24
N CYS A 141 -12.12 -6.82 -22.47
CA CYS A 141 -11.97 -8.02 -21.67
C CYS A 141 -12.87 -8.06 -20.42
N GLU A 142 -13.18 -9.28 -19.90
CA GLU A 142 -14.04 -9.46 -18.71
C GLU A 142 -13.48 -8.72 -17.47
N SER A 143 -12.16 -8.76 -17.31
CA SER A 143 -11.38 -7.92 -16.40
C SER A 143 -10.70 -6.79 -17.17
N LEU A 144 -10.43 -5.66 -16.50
CA LEU A 144 -9.66 -4.53 -17.05
C LEU A 144 -8.33 -4.97 -17.67
N PHE A 145 -7.70 -5.98 -17.07
CA PHE A 145 -6.48 -6.56 -17.58
C PHE A 145 -6.80 -7.93 -18.17
N CYS A 146 -6.60 -8.07 -19.48
CA CYS A 146 -6.83 -9.31 -20.22
C CYS A 146 -5.85 -10.40 -19.76
N GLY A 147 -6.38 -11.56 -19.35
CA GLY A 147 -5.60 -12.78 -19.13
C GLY A 147 -4.62 -12.81 -17.94
N ILE A 148 -4.25 -11.67 -17.34
CA ILE A 148 -3.32 -11.69 -16.19
C ILE A 148 -4.01 -12.18 -14.91
N THR A 149 -3.23 -12.84 -14.07
CA THR A 149 -3.63 -13.33 -12.76
C THR A 149 -2.94 -12.53 -11.64
N ASN A 150 -3.26 -12.88 -10.40
CA ASN A 150 -2.50 -12.41 -9.25
C ASN A 150 -1.05 -12.98 -9.17
N SER A 151 -0.65 -13.92 -10.02
CA SER A 151 0.74 -14.42 -10.11
C SER A 151 1.59 -13.51 -10.99
N ASP A 152 1.14 -13.16 -12.19
CA ASP A 152 1.85 -12.28 -13.14
C ASP A 152 2.26 -10.95 -12.49
N VAL A 153 1.40 -10.38 -11.64
CA VAL A 153 1.67 -9.14 -10.89
C VAL A 153 2.74 -9.32 -9.80
N LYS A 154 2.91 -10.51 -9.24
CA LYS A 154 4.01 -10.84 -8.31
C LYS A 154 5.30 -11.07 -9.09
N ASP A 155 5.24 -11.88 -10.14
CA ASP A 155 6.40 -12.23 -10.97
C ASP A 155 7.01 -10.95 -11.54
N LYS A 156 6.17 -10.02 -12.03
CA LYS A 156 6.59 -8.67 -12.44
C LYS A 156 7.32 -7.88 -11.34
N LEU A 157 6.91 -7.99 -10.08
CA LEU A 157 7.59 -7.35 -8.95
C LEU A 157 8.92 -8.07 -8.63
N GLU A 158 8.96 -9.39 -8.72
CA GLU A 158 10.18 -10.19 -8.51
C GLU A 158 11.22 -9.89 -9.59
N ASP A 159 10.83 -9.74 -10.85
CA ASP A 159 11.70 -9.32 -11.96
C ASP A 159 12.30 -7.93 -11.73
N LEU A 160 11.46 -6.94 -11.42
CA LEU A 160 11.91 -5.55 -11.21
C LEU A 160 12.83 -5.42 -10.00
N THR A 161 12.56 -6.16 -8.93
CA THR A 161 13.38 -6.08 -7.70
C THR A 161 14.57 -7.04 -7.69
N ARG A 162 14.54 -8.09 -8.53
CA ARG A 162 15.39 -9.29 -8.45
C ARG A 162 15.30 -10.02 -7.10
N ILE A 163 14.22 -9.82 -6.34
CA ILE A 163 13.99 -10.44 -5.03
C ILE A 163 13.04 -11.63 -5.21
N LYS A 164 13.62 -12.83 -5.34
CA LYS A 164 12.85 -14.08 -5.36
C LYS A 164 12.04 -14.26 -4.06
N ASN A 165 10.79 -14.67 -4.18
CA ASN A 165 9.91 -14.99 -3.06
C ASN A 165 10.36 -16.25 -2.33
N SER A 166 11.14 -16.02 -1.26
CA SER A 166 11.57 -17.07 -0.33
C SER A 166 10.48 -17.32 0.71
N LYS A 167 9.78 -18.46 0.56
CA LYS A 167 8.85 -19.02 1.57
C LYS A 167 7.71 -18.08 1.98
N GLY A 168 7.04 -17.44 1.02
CA GLY A 168 5.76 -16.77 1.26
C GLY A 168 5.87 -15.39 1.91
N THR A 169 7.02 -14.72 1.78
CA THR A 169 7.13 -13.28 2.06
C THR A 169 6.29 -12.51 1.05
N ARG A 170 5.13 -12.05 1.52
CA ARG A 170 4.12 -11.28 0.77
C ARG A 170 4.66 -9.93 0.28
N ASN A 171 5.42 -9.94 -0.81
CA ASN A 171 6.11 -8.81 -1.43
C ASN A 171 5.14 -7.71 -1.92
N VAL A 172 4.18 -8.03 -2.80
CA VAL A 172 3.20 -7.06 -3.33
C VAL A 172 2.34 -6.45 -2.22
N HIS A 173 1.90 -7.25 -1.24
CA HIS A 173 1.12 -6.73 -0.10
C HIS A 173 1.93 -5.79 0.80
N SER A 174 3.26 -5.86 0.78
CA SER A 174 4.13 -4.97 1.55
C SER A 174 4.22 -3.58 0.95
N ILE A 175 3.87 -3.39 -0.34
CA ILE A 175 3.78 -2.07 -0.97
C ILE A 175 2.68 -1.22 -0.31
N ARG A 176 1.48 -1.78 -0.07
CA ARG A 176 0.42 -1.09 0.69
C ARG A 176 0.87 -0.71 2.11
N ALA A 177 1.64 -1.58 2.76
CA ALA A 177 2.18 -1.29 4.09
C ALA A 177 3.25 -0.20 4.03
N TYR A 178 4.11 -0.22 3.00
CA TYR A 178 5.09 0.83 2.73
C TYR A 178 4.40 2.19 2.55
N ASN A 179 3.45 2.32 1.62
CA ASN A 179 2.71 3.55 1.37
C ASN A 179 2.02 4.09 2.64
N ALA A 180 1.34 3.23 3.39
CA ALA A 180 0.70 3.58 4.65
C ALA A 180 1.67 4.12 5.72
N ASN A 181 2.88 3.56 5.82
CA ASN A 181 3.86 4.06 6.79
C ASN A 181 4.64 5.28 6.25
N ARG A 182 4.84 5.40 4.94
CA ARG A 182 5.47 6.57 4.31
C ARG A 182 4.68 7.85 4.61
N ILE A 183 3.35 7.83 4.47
CA ILE A 183 2.49 8.98 4.82
C ILE A 183 2.69 9.40 6.28
N LEU A 184 2.72 8.46 7.22
CA LEU A 184 2.91 8.78 8.63
C LEU A 184 4.31 9.33 8.93
N ILE A 185 5.33 8.79 8.28
CA ILE A 185 6.70 9.28 8.41
C ILE A 185 6.79 10.71 7.84
N ASP A 186 6.35 10.91 6.61
CA ASP A 186 6.40 12.20 5.91
C ASP A 186 5.61 13.29 6.67
N ARG A 187 4.31 13.07 6.88
CA ARG A 187 3.40 14.07 7.48
C ARG A 187 3.67 14.36 8.95
N VAL A 188 3.99 13.34 9.76
CA VAL A 188 4.10 13.49 11.23
C VAL A 188 5.55 13.67 11.69
N LEU A 189 6.52 13.05 11.00
CA LEU A 189 7.91 12.99 11.47
C LEU A 189 8.85 13.93 10.70
N VAL A 190 8.69 14.02 9.38
CA VAL A 190 9.57 14.83 8.51
C VAL A 190 9.05 16.26 8.42
N ASN A 191 7.86 16.46 7.82
CA ASN A 191 7.30 17.78 7.56
C ASN A 191 6.55 18.35 8.78
N LYS A 192 6.08 17.47 9.68
CA LYS A 192 5.35 17.79 10.93
C LYS A 192 4.09 18.65 10.71
N GLU A 193 3.44 18.48 9.55
CA GLU A 193 2.33 19.30 9.08
C GLU A 193 1.01 19.05 9.82
N MET A 194 0.85 17.86 10.43
CA MET A 194 -0.42 17.43 11.02
C MET A 194 -0.25 16.44 12.18
N GLY A 195 -1.29 16.33 13.00
CA GLY A 195 -1.35 15.39 14.10
C GLY A 195 -1.42 13.93 13.64
N TYR A 196 -0.96 13.02 14.49
CA TYR A 196 -0.97 11.57 14.20
C TYR A 196 -2.36 11.04 13.79
N ARG A 197 -3.44 11.54 14.39
CA ARG A 197 -4.82 11.13 14.08
C ARG A 197 -5.24 11.55 12.67
N GLU A 198 -4.78 12.70 12.19
CA GLU A 198 -5.08 13.25 10.87
C GLU A 198 -4.27 12.50 9.80
N ALA A 199 -2.98 12.26 10.05
CA ALA A 199 -2.14 11.44 9.17
C ALA A 199 -2.65 9.98 9.08
N VAL A 200 -3.21 9.42 10.15
CA VAL A 200 -3.94 8.13 10.09
C VAL A 200 -5.16 8.23 9.18
N GLN A 201 -5.93 9.32 9.21
CA GLN A 201 -7.04 9.51 8.27
C GLN A 201 -6.54 9.61 6.81
N GLU A 202 -5.41 10.26 6.55
CA GLU A 202 -4.78 10.25 5.21
C GLU A 202 -4.42 8.82 4.77
N VAL A 203 -3.84 8.00 5.66
CA VAL A 203 -3.57 6.58 5.39
C VAL A 203 -4.84 5.81 5.04
N VAL A 204 -5.97 6.08 5.70
CA VAL A 204 -7.24 5.41 5.38
C VAL A 204 -7.80 5.83 4.02
N LYS A 205 -7.72 7.13 3.69
CA LYS A 205 -8.05 7.67 2.35
C LYS A 205 -7.17 7.00 1.28
N GLU A 206 -5.85 7.01 1.47
CA GLU A 206 -4.86 6.36 0.60
C GLU A 206 -5.17 4.88 0.40
N LEU A 207 -5.49 4.14 1.47
CA LEU A 207 -5.82 2.70 1.37
C LEU A 207 -7.17 2.44 0.67
N GLY A 208 -8.02 3.46 0.51
CA GLY A 208 -9.30 3.43 -0.21
C GLY A 208 -10.47 2.86 0.58
N HIS A 209 -10.43 2.88 1.92
CA HIS A 209 -11.43 2.21 2.75
C HIS A 209 -12.61 3.14 3.07
N PHE A 210 -13.68 3.04 2.27
CA PHE A 210 -14.91 3.82 2.43
C PHE A 210 -16.11 2.90 2.72
N LYS A 211 -17.09 3.42 3.47
CA LYS A 211 -18.37 2.77 3.71
C LYS A 211 -19.48 3.81 3.58
N LYS A 212 -20.39 3.61 2.60
CA LYS A 212 -21.46 4.56 2.25
C LYS A 212 -20.96 6.00 2.03
N GLY A 213 -19.89 6.17 1.24
CA GLY A 213 -19.29 7.48 0.92
C GLY A 213 -18.55 8.18 2.07
N LYS A 214 -18.45 7.56 3.26
CA LYS A 214 -17.68 8.07 4.42
C LYS A 214 -16.47 7.18 4.67
N LEU A 215 -15.43 7.72 5.32
CA LEU A 215 -14.29 6.91 5.80
C LEU A 215 -14.80 5.79 6.70
N ASP A 216 -14.38 4.54 6.47
CA ASP A 216 -14.86 3.40 7.25
C ASP A 216 -14.38 3.51 8.72
N PRO A 217 -15.26 3.58 9.72
CA PRO A 217 -14.85 3.60 11.13
C PRO A 217 -14.11 2.33 11.57
N LYS A 218 -14.26 1.18 10.87
CA LYS A 218 -13.42 -0.01 11.09
C LYS A 218 -11.96 0.19 10.64
N ALA A 219 -11.59 1.33 10.06
CA ALA A 219 -10.23 1.59 9.63
C ALA A 219 -9.21 1.79 10.77
N ASP A 220 -9.62 1.81 12.04
CA ASP A 220 -8.71 1.55 13.17
C ASP A 220 -7.97 0.19 13.03
N THR A 221 -8.56 -0.77 12.31
CA THR A 221 -7.89 -2.02 11.94
C THR A 221 -6.69 -1.80 11.01
N ALA A 222 -6.66 -0.71 10.21
CA ALA A 222 -5.51 -0.34 9.40
C ALA A 222 -4.29 0.05 10.27
N HIS A 223 -4.52 0.61 11.46
CA HIS A 223 -3.46 0.84 12.45
C HIS A 223 -2.85 -0.49 12.92
N LYS A 224 -3.67 -1.49 13.25
CA LYS A 224 -3.21 -2.82 13.68
C LYS A 224 -2.57 -3.64 12.53
N SER A 225 -3.04 -3.49 11.30
CA SER A 225 -2.61 -4.30 10.14
C SER A 225 -1.48 -3.69 9.32
N TYR A 226 -1.50 -2.37 9.06
CA TYR A 226 -0.58 -1.70 8.12
C TYR A 226 0.44 -0.82 8.82
N ILE A 227 0.08 -0.06 9.85
CA ILE A 227 1.04 0.76 10.59
C ILE A 227 2.03 -0.14 11.35
N HIS A 228 3.30 0.26 11.44
CA HIS A 228 4.32 -0.47 12.21
C HIS A 228 4.33 0.03 13.66
N PRO A 229 4.31 -0.84 14.70
CA PRO A 229 4.21 -0.40 16.09
C PRO A 229 5.33 0.55 16.53
N MET A 230 6.52 0.46 15.93
CA MET A 230 7.62 1.41 16.17
C MET A 230 7.27 2.86 15.78
N ILE A 231 6.51 3.06 14.69
CA ILE A 231 6.07 4.39 14.23
C ILE A 231 4.94 4.89 15.15
N ALA A 232 4.05 4.00 15.60
CA ALA A 232 3.08 4.32 16.65
C ALA A 232 3.75 4.63 18.02
N ARG A 233 4.91 4.03 18.32
CA ARG A 233 5.71 4.28 19.54
C ARG A 233 6.56 5.55 19.47
N LEU A 234 6.95 6.02 18.28
CA LEU A 234 7.67 7.30 18.11
C LEU A 234 6.86 8.47 18.70
N ARG A 235 5.52 8.42 18.61
CA ARG A 235 4.58 9.30 19.31
C ARG A 235 4.87 9.49 20.82
N LEU A 236 5.41 8.48 21.51
CA LEU A 236 5.47 8.41 22.98
C LEU A 236 6.77 8.89 23.60
N ARG A 237 7.83 9.13 22.81
CA ARG A 237 9.17 9.46 23.35
C ARG A 237 9.69 10.85 23.00
N THR A 238 9.13 11.49 21.98
CA THR A 238 9.88 12.50 21.25
C THR A 238 9.14 13.83 21.14
N GLY A 239 9.39 14.72 22.10
CA GLY A 239 9.54 16.14 21.74
C GLY A 239 10.69 16.32 20.72
N GLY A 240 11.68 15.42 20.72
CA GLY A 240 12.69 15.23 19.67
C GLY A 240 13.25 13.79 19.66
N PHE A 241 13.82 13.36 18.52
CA PHE A 241 14.24 11.98 18.24
C PHE A 241 15.54 11.53 18.93
N PRO A 242 15.71 10.22 19.21
CA PRO A 242 17.03 9.61 19.30
C PRO A 242 17.72 9.58 17.91
N LYS A 243 19.06 9.62 17.93
CA LYS A 243 19.89 9.38 16.75
C LYS A 243 19.62 7.97 16.16
N TYR A 244 20.03 7.75 14.90
CA TYR A 244 19.92 6.50 14.12
C TYR A 244 18.56 6.26 13.43
N GLY A 245 18.39 6.89 12.25
CA GLY A 245 17.27 6.63 11.33
C GLY A 245 17.57 5.50 10.33
N ILE A 246 16.68 5.32 9.36
CA ILE A 246 16.85 4.44 8.21
C ILE A 246 16.69 5.30 6.96
N GLY A 247 17.80 5.54 6.26
CA GLY A 247 17.95 6.61 5.27
C GLY A 247 18.33 7.97 5.92
N LYS A 248 19.29 8.68 5.34
CA LYS A 248 19.80 10.03 5.73
C LYS A 248 20.33 10.70 4.46
N THR A 249 20.29 12.03 4.23
CA THR A 249 19.94 13.22 5.04
C THR A 249 19.54 14.37 4.09
N ARG A 250 19.09 15.55 4.59
CA ARG A 250 19.07 16.81 3.81
C ARG A 250 19.90 17.92 4.48
N GLU A 251 21.23 17.97 4.36
CA GLU A 251 22.14 17.03 3.69
C GLU A 251 23.26 16.46 4.61
N GLN A 252 23.94 17.13 5.56
CA GLN A 252 23.88 18.49 6.12
C GLN A 252 22.60 18.84 6.92
N TYR A 253 22.30 18.17 8.06
CA TYR A 253 21.18 18.62 8.94
C TYR A 253 21.39 20.06 9.46
N LEU A 254 22.64 20.47 9.62
CA LEU A 254 23.35 21.51 8.84
C LEU A 254 24.83 21.47 9.29
N GLU A 255 25.74 22.07 8.53
CA GLU A 255 27.16 22.11 8.89
C GLU A 255 27.41 23.09 10.04
N ARG A 256 27.66 22.59 11.27
CA ARG A 256 28.47 23.25 12.32
C ARG A 256 28.66 22.31 13.51
N LYS A 257 29.68 22.65 14.32
CA LYS A 257 30.15 21.94 15.52
C LYS A 257 29.12 21.96 16.65
#